data_AF-A0A1G2Z3H8-F1
#
_entry.id   AF-A0A1G2Z3H8-F1
#
_cell.length_a   1.000
_cell.length_b   1.000
_cell.length_c   1.000
_cell.angle_alpha   90.00
_cell.angle_beta   90.00
_cell.angle_gamma   90.00
#
_symmetry.space_group_name_H-M   'P 1'
#
loop_
_entity.id
_entity.type
_entity.pdbx_description
1 polymer ?
#
loop_
_entity_poly.entity_id
_entity_poly.type
_entity_poly.pdbx_seq_one_letter_code
_entity_poly.pdbx_strand_id
1 'polypeptide(L)'
;MSNQCCDVDPHSDSSEFQRSVRALKEIDFELAYLAALTREGLKPLSRWEKSLTDDDLVLLQRMGLLTRQVRRSVKTGREIVETIFSRTPAYIQLYEQAFGNTPIDKSAGTQRFEGFLFGYPPCCVNQYIRKPYAPNNLTQHQQKILFHWACRDCKITASLLPAYKRIYDSLDRC
;
A
#
# COMPACT_ATOMS: atom_id res chain seq x y z
N MET A 1 -29.26 7.41 33.66
CA MET A 1 -28.75 7.34 32.27
C MET A 1 -27.34 7.89 32.30
N SER A 2 -26.35 7.01 32.46
CA SER A 2 -24.94 7.39 32.54
C SER A 2 -24.27 6.93 31.26
N ASN A 3 -23.90 7.88 30.41
CA ASN A 3 -23.07 7.64 29.24
C ASN A 3 -21.66 7.25 29.72
N GLN A 4 -21.32 5.98 29.56
CA GLN A 4 -19.94 5.51 29.66
C GLN A 4 -19.24 5.86 28.35
N CYS A 5 -18.49 6.96 28.37
CA CYS A 5 -17.45 7.21 27.39
C CYS A 5 -16.38 6.13 27.57
N CYS A 6 -16.21 5.28 26.56
CA CYS A 6 -15.09 4.35 26.51
C CYS A 6 -13.80 5.17 26.36
N ASP A 7 -13.06 5.33 27.45
CA ASP A 7 -11.66 5.78 27.42
C ASP A 7 -10.86 4.75 26.60
N VAL A 8 -10.52 5.10 25.37
CA VAL A 8 -9.55 4.36 24.56
C VAL A 8 -8.17 4.74 25.07
N ASP A 9 -7.57 3.87 25.86
CA ASP A 9 -6.19 4.04 26.36
C ASP A 9 -5.22 4.19 25.16
N PRO A 10 -4.53 5.34 25.02
CA PRO A 10 -3.55 5.58 23.95
C PRO A 10 -2.41 4.56 23.91
N HIS A 11 -2.13 3.89 25.04
CA HIS A 11 -1.11 2.84 25.12
C HIS A 11 -1.57 1.51 24.52
N SER A 12 -2.88 1.25 24.49
CA SER A 12 -3.47 0.02 23.95
C SER A 12 -3.28 -0.07 22.43
N ASP A 13 -3.53 1.04 21.71
CA ASP A 13 -3.44 1.13 20.25
C ASP A 13 -2.00 0.86 19.76
N SER A 14 -0.99 1.32 20.51
CA SER A 14 0.41 0.99 20.20
C SER A 14 0.73 -0.49 20.44
N SER A 15 0.16 -1.13 21.46
CA SER A 15 0.44 -2.55 21.75
C SER A 15 -0.21 -3.50 20.75
N GLU A 16 -1.42 -3.18 20.30
CA GLU A 16 -2.17 -3.97 19.33
C GLU A 16 -1.59 -3.78 17.93
N PHE A 17 -1.28 -2.54 17.55
CA PHE A 17 -0.57 -2.23 16.32
C PHE A 17 0.72 -3.04 16.20
N GLN A 18 1.57 -3.04 17.23
CA GLN A 18 2.84 -3.78 17.21
C GLN A 18 2.64 -5.30 17.11
N ARG A 19 1.58 -5.84 17.73
CA ARG A 19 1.22 -7.26 17.59
C ARG A 19 0.77 -7.58 16.16
N SER A 20 -0.11 -6.77 15.57
CA SER A 20 -0.57 -6.95 14.19
C SER A 20 0.56 -6.82 13.19
N VAL A 21 1.47 -5.86 13.40
CA VAL A 21 2.67 -5.69 12.57
C VAL A 21 3.54 -6.94 12.61
N ARG A 22 3.86 -7.48 13.78
CA ARG A 22 4.64 -8.72 13.90
C ARG A 22 3.95 -9.90 13.22
N ALA A 23 2.64 -10.07 13.44
CA ALA A 23 1.88 -11.14 12.79
C ALA A 23 1.89 -11.01 11.26
N LEU A 24 1.74 -9.81 10.71
CA LEU A 24 1.82 -9.58 9.26
C LEU A 24 3.23 -9.83 8.72
N LYS A 25 4.29 -9.51 9.49
CA LYS A 25 5.67 -9.78 9.08
C LYS A 25 5.94 -11.28 8.93
N GLU A 26 5.37 -12.11 9.80
CA GLU A 26 5.47 -13.58 9.70
C GLU A 26 4.80 -14.12 8.43
N ILE A 27 3.79 -13.41 7.91
CA ILE A 27 3.17 -13.70 6.61
C ILE A 27 4.10 -13.22 5.49
N ASP A 28 4.41 -11.92 5.47
CA ASP A 28 5.30 -11.30 4.51
C ASP A 28 5.77 -9.92 5.00
N PHE A 29 7.08 -9.67 4.96
CA PHE A 29 7.64 -8.37 5.33
C PHE A 29 7.08 -7.21 4.48
N GLU A 30 6.91 -7.40 3.16
CA GLU A 30 6.40 -6.37 2.27
C GLU A 30 4.94 -6.03 2.56
N LEU A 31 4.13 -7.02 2.98
CA LEU A 31 2.76 -6.81 3.41
C LEU A 31 2.70 -5.94 4.67
N ALA A 32 3.48 -6.29 5.69
CA ALA A 32 3.57 -5.50 6.92
C ALA A 32 4.05 -4.07 6.63
N TYR A 33 5.03 -3.94 5.72
CA TYR A 33 5.56 -2.64 5.32
C TYR A 33 4.55 -1.79 4.56
N LEU A 34 3.82 -2.35 3.59
CA LEU A 34 2.72 -1.65 2.91
C LEU A 34 1.63 -1.23 3.89
N ALA A 35 1.25 -2.10 4.83
CA ALA A 35 0.25 -1.79 5.86
C ALA A 35 0.71 -0.62 6.73
N ALA A 36 1.96 -0.63 7.21
CA ALA A 36 2.54 0.45 7.99
C ALA A 36 2.61 1.77 7.20
N LEU A 37 3.09 1.76 5.96
CA LEU A 37 3.11 2.95 5.09
C LEU A 37 1.72 3.55 4.89
N THR A 38 0.70 2.70 4.77
CA THR A 38 -0.69 3.13 4.57
C THR A 38 -1.30 3.69 5.86
N ARG A 39 -1.04 3.05 7.01
CA ARG A 39 -1.47 3.56 8.33
C ARG A 39 -0.84 4.92 8.63
N GLU A 40 0.44 5.10 8.32
CA GLU A 40 1.15 6.38 8.51
C GLU A 40 0.76 7.44 7.46
N GLY A 41 -0.11 7.12 6.50
CA GLY A 41 -0.60 8.06 5.49
C GLY A 41 0.41 8.39 4.38
N LEU A 42 1.51 7.64 4.28
CA LEU A 42 2.50 7.78 3.20
C LEU A 42 2.04 7.13 1.89
N LYS A 43 1.13 6.15 1.98
CA LYS A 43 0.42 5.58 0.84
C LYS A 43 -1.09 5.81 1.03
N PRO A 44 -1.79 6.47 0.09
CA PRO A 44 -3.22 6.67 0.20
C PRO A 44 -4.00 5.34 0.09
N LEU A 45 -3.57 4.47 -0.81
CA LEU A 45 -4.07 3.12 -1.02
C LEU A 45 -2.86 2.19 -1.22
N SER A 46 -2.98 0.96 -0.74
CA SER A 46 -2.06 -0.12 -1.06
C SER A 46 -2.82 -1.32 -1.60
N ARG A 47 -2.12 -2.12 -2.40
CA ARG A 47 -2.61 -3.35 -3.02
C ARG A 47 -1.67 -4.48 -2.70
N TRP A 48 -2.24 -5.63 -2.38
CA TRP A 48 -1.56 -6.90 -2.21
C TRP A 48 -2.14 -7.92 -3.19
N GLU A 49 -1.28 -8.57 -3.96
CA GLU A 49 -1.66 -9.46 -5.07
C GLU A 49 -1.62 -10.94 -4.68
N LYS A 50 -1.09 -11.28 -3.50
CA LYS A 50 -1.11 -12.65 -2.97
C LYS A 50 -2.38 -12.88 -2.15
N SER A 51 -2.78 -14.14 -2.04
CA SER A 51 -3.93 -14.54 -1.23
C SER A 51 -3.75 -14.14 0.24
N LEU A 52 -4.82 -13.65 0.84
CA LEU A 52 -4.94 -13.40 2.28
C LEU A 52 -6.20 -14.11 2.78
N THR A 53 -6.08 -14.76 3.93
CA THR A 53 -7.19 -15.37 4.66
C THR A 53 -7.99 -14.31 5.40
N ASP A 54 -9.17 -14.67 5.91
CA ASP A 54 -9.98 -13.76 6.71
C ASP A 54 -9.25 -13.30 7.98
N ASP A 55 -8.45 -14.18 8.59
CA ASP A 55 -7.62 -13.83 9.76
C ASP A 55 -6.55 -12.79 9.40
N ASP A 56 -5.93 -12.89 8.22
CA ASP A 56 -4.95 -11.91 7.74
C ASP A 56 -5.61 -10.54 7.49
N LEU A 57 -6.85 -10.53 6.99
CA LEU A 57 -7.63 -9.31 6.80
C LEU A 57 -7.96 -8.64 8.15
N VAL A 58 -8.25 -9.42 9.19
CA VAL A 58 -8.45 -8.91 10.55
C VAL A 58 -7.18 -8.23 11.07
N LEU A 59 -5.98 -8.73 10.77
CA LEU A 59 -4.73 -8.07 11.16
C LEU A 59 -4.61 -6.66 10.55
N LEU A 60 -4.93 -6.52 9.26
CA LEU A 60 -4.96 -5.21 8.58
C LEU A 60 -6.01 -4.27 9.20
N GLN A 61 -7.19 -4.79 9.54
CA GLN A 61 -8.25 -4.01 10.17
C GLN A 61 -7.88 -3.54 11.59
N ARG A 62 -7.21 -4.38 12.38
CA ARG A 62 -6.64 -4.00 13.68
C ARG A 62 -5.57 -2.92 13.57
N MET A 63 -4.95 -2.78 12.39
CA MET A 63 -4.07 -1.64 12.09
C MET A 63 -4.85 -0.36 11.71
N GLY A 64 -6.17 -0.33 11.80
CA GLY A 64 -7.00 0.82 11.44
C GLY A 64 -7.17 0.99 9.93
N LEU A 65 -6.99 -0.09 9.16
CA LEU A 65 -7.11 -0.07 7.71
C LEU A 65 -8.43 -0.70 7.27
N LEU A 66 -9.13 -0.03 6.36
CA LEU A 66 -10.25 -0.61 5.64
C LEU A 66 -9.71 -1.55 4.57
N THR A 67 -10.28 -2.74 4.46
CA THR A 67 -9.86 -3.76 3.50
C THR A 67 -10.98 -4.08 2.52
N ARG A 68 -10.62 -4.40 1.28
CA ARG A 68 -11.52 -4.94 0.27
C ARG A 68 -10.77 -5.94 -0.60
N GLN A 69 -11.38 -7.08 -0.87
CA GLN A 69 -10.93 -8.01 -1.91
C GLN A 69 -11.62 -7.66 -3.23
N VAL A 70 -10.82 -7.38 -4.26
CA VAL A 70 -11.27 -6.99 -5.59
C VAL A 70 -10.90 -8.09 -6.57
N ARG A 71 -11.91 -8.64 -7.26
CA ARG A 71 -11.71 -9.62 -8.33
C ARG A 71 -11.35 -8.92 -9.62
N ARG A 72 -10.34 -9.44 -10.31
CA ARG A 72 -9.91 -9.00 -11.64
C ARG A 72 -9.56 -10.23 -12.48
N SER A 73 -9.34 -10.04 -13.77
CA SER A 73 -8.87 -11.10 -14.64
C SER A 73 -7.58 -10.71 -15.36
N VAL A 74 -6.71 -11.68 -15.60
CA VAL A 74 -5.61 -11.49 -16.55
C VAL A 74 -6.12 -11.64 -17.99
N LYS A 75 -5.32 -11.26 -18.99
CA LYS A 75 -5.73 -11.33 -20.41
C LYS A 75 -6.21 -12.70 -20.88
N THR A 76 -5.79 -13.79 -20.22
CA THR A 76 -6.23 -15.15 -20.53
C THR A 76 -7.58 -15.52 -19.91
N GLY A 77 -8.23 -14.60 -19.20
CA GLY A 77 -9.50 -14.83 -18.51
C GLY A 77 -9.37 -15.45 -17.11
N ARG A 78 -8.16 -15.88 -16.70
CA ARG A 78 -7.93 -16.36 -15.34
C ARG A 78 -8.20 -15.25 -14.33
N GLU A 79 -9.06 -15.55 -13.36
CA GLU A 79 -9.35 -14.64 -12.26
C GLU A 79 -8.20 -14.56 -11.25
N ILE A 80 -8.02 -13.37 -10.70
CA ILE A 80 -7.16 -13.08 -9.58
C ILE A 80 -7.93 -12.27 -8.55
N VAL A 81 -7.50 -12.35 -7.29
CA VAL A 81 -8.03 -11.55 -6.19
C VAL A 81 -6.92 -10.66 -5.69
N GLU A 82 -7.17 -9.35 -5.69
CA GLU A 82 -6.29 -8.35 -5.13
C GLU A 82 -6.91 -7.86 -3.81
N THR A 83 -6.14 -7.87 -2.72
CA THR A 83 -6.56 -7.18 -1.49
C THR A 83 -6.09 -5.74 -1.55
N ILE A 84 -7.01 -4.79 -1.52
CA ILE A 84 -6.70 -3.37 -1.37
C ILE A 84 -7.00 -2.91 0.05
N PHE A 85 -6.21 -1.95 0.53
CA PHE A 85 -6.42 -1.38 1.85
C PHE A 85 -6.02 0.09 1.94
N SER A 86 -6.78 0.85 2.72
CA SER A 86 -6.65 2.31 2.90
C SER A 86 -7.22 2.73 4.25
N ARG A 87 -6.82 3.91 4.74
CA ARG A 87 -7.49 4.60 5.83
C ARG A 87 -8.78 5.30 5.41
N THR A 88 -8.92 5.57 4.11
CA THR A 88 -9.99 6.44 3.58
C THR A 88 -10.92 5.64 2.67
N PRO A 89 -12.22 5.55 2.99
CA PRO A 89 -13.19 4.78 2.18
C PRO A 89 -13.21 5.16 0.70
N ALA A 90 -13.04 6.45 0.39
CA ALA A 90 -13.08 6.97 -0.97
C ALA A 90 -12.05 6.30 -1.89
N TYR A 91 -10.84 5.99 -1.40
CA TYR A 91 -9.83 5.33 -2.24
C TYR A 91 -10.18 3.86 -2.55
N ILE A 92 -10.79 3.15 -1.59
CA ILE A 92 -11.31 1.79 -1.81
C ILE A 92 -12.40 1.82 -2.89
N GLN A 93 -13.35 2.74 -2.76
CA GLN A 93 -14.46 2.90 -3.70
C GLN A 93 -13.98 3.24 -5.11
N LEU A 94 -13.06 4.21 -5.23
CA LEU A 94 -12.49 4.59 -6.53
C LEU A 94 -11.77 3.42 -7.22
N TYR A 95 -11.01 2.63 -6.46
CA TYR A 95 -10.34 1.45 -7.01
C TYR A 95 -11.34 0.38 -7.46
N GLU A 96 -12.30 0.05 -6.60
CA GLU A 96 -13.34 -0.96 -6.89
C GLU A 96 -14.17 -0.57 -8.12
N GLN A 97 -14.57 0.70 -8.24
CA GLN A 97 -15.34 1.20 -9.39
C GLN A 97 -14.54 1.15 -10.69
N ALA A 98 -13.25 1.46 -10.65
CA ALA A 98 -12.41 1.49 -11.85
C ALA A 98 -11.95 0.09 -12.30
N PHE A 99 -11.72 -0.83 -11.35
CA PHE A 99 -11.00 -2.07 -11.62
C PHE A 99 -11.76 -3.35 -11.25
N GLY A 100 -12.83 -3.25 -10.47
CA GLY A 100 -13.62 -4.42 -10.06
C GLY A 100 -14.23 -5.15 -11.25
N ASN A 101 -13.99 -6.46 -11.32
CA ASN A 101 -14.46 -7.35 -12.39
C ASN A 101 -13.98 -6.94 -13.80
N THR A 102 -12.89 -6.17 -13.90
CA THR A 102 -12.30 -5.80 -15.18
C THR A 102 -10.95 -6.52 -15.40
N PRO A 103 -10.56 -6.75 -16.67
CA PRO A 103 -9.24 -7.27 -16.96
C PRO A 103 -8.13 -6.30 -16.52
N ILE A 104 -6.97 -6.85 -16.17
CA ILE A 104 -5.76 -6.05 -15.96
C ILE A 104 -5.34 -5.43 -17.29
N ASP A 105 -5.27 -4.12 -17.28
CA ASP A 105 -4.88 -3.27 -18.39
C ASP A 105 -3.56 -2.53 -18.05
N LYS A 106 -2.69 -2.37 -19.04
CA LYS A 106 -1.43 -1.62 -18.93
C LYS A 106 -1.45 -0.32 -19.76
N SER A 107 -2.63 0.19 -20.11
CA SER A 107 -2.76 1.46 -20.81
C SER A 107 -2.14 2.59 -19.99
N ALA A 108 -1.73 3.65 -20.68
CA ALA A 108 -1.20 4.84 -20.02
C ALA A 108 -2.24 5.50 -19.10
N GLY A 109 -3.54 5.38 -19.41
CA GLY A 109 -4.62 5.89 -18.55
C GLY A 109 -4.70 5.15 -17.23
N THR A 110 -4.77 3.81 -17.30
CA THR A 110 -4.82 2.94 -16.12
C THR A 110 -3.59 3.11 -15.24
N GLN A 111 -2.38 3.10 -15.81
CA GLN A 111 -1.15 3.29 -15.03
C GLN A 111 -1.09 4.66 -14.32
N ARG A 112 -1.62 5.72 -14.94
CA ARG A 112 -1.72 7.04 -14.28
C ARG A 112 -2.72 7.02 -13.14
N PHE A 113 -3.85 6.36 -13.31
CA PHE A 113 -4.88 6.27 -12.28
C PHE A 113 -4.43 5.40 -11.10
N GLU A 114 -3.85 4.22 -11.35
CA GLU A 114 -3.20 3.41 -10.32
C GLU A 114 -2.11 4.20 -9.60
N GLY A 115 -1.26 4.90 -10.34
CA GLY A 115 -0.21 5.75 -9.77
C GLY A 115 -0.77 6.83 -8.84
N PHE A 116 -1.88 7.48 -9.21
CA PHE A 116 -2.58 8.42 -8.35
C PHE A 116 -3.10 7.76 -7.06
N LEU A 117 -3.81 6.63 -7.17
CA LEU A 117 -4.38 5.93 -6.01
C LEU A 117 -3.28 5.44 -5.05
N PHE A 118 -2.17 4.94 -5.58
CA PHE A 118 -1.06 4.41 -4.78
C PHE A 118 -0.09 5.48 -4.25
N GLY A 119 -0.31 6.75 -4.59
CA GLY A 119 0.51 7.88 -4.16
C GLY A 119 1.86 7.97 -4.87
N TYR A 120 1.98 7.43 -6.09
CA TYR A 120 3.20 7.49 -6.87
C TYR A 120 3.39 8.88 -7.49
N PRO A 121 4.62 9.44 -7.47
CA PRO A 121 4.88 10.72 -8.10
C PRO A 121 4.51 10.71 -9.59
N PRO A 122 3.71 11.67 -10.09
CA PRO A 122 3.27 11.68 -11.49
C PRO A 122 4.42 11.68 -12.50
N CYS A 123 5.56 12.30 -12.18
CA CYS A 123 6.74 12.26 -13.03
C CYS A 123 7.37 10.87 -13.12
N CYS A 124 7.32 10.07 -12.05
CA CYS A 124 7.80 8.69 -12.04
C CYS A 124 6.87 7.80 -12.87
N VAL A 125 5.56 7.94 -12.70
CA VAL A 125 4.55 7.20 -13.46
C VAL A 125 4.66 7.51 -14.96
N ASN A 126 4.73 8.78 -15.34
CA ASN A 126 4.86 9.16 -16.74
C ASN A 126 6.19 8.70 -17.36
N GLN A 127 7.29 8.73 -16.60
CA GLN A 127 8.56 8.19 -17.05
C GLN A 127 8.47 6.67 -17.26
N TYR A 128 7.87 5.94 -16.31
CA TYR A 128 7.71 4.50 -16.39
C TYR A 128 6.86 4.08 -17.59
N ILE A 129 5.76 4.79 -17.87
CA ILE A 129 4.92 4.55 -19.06
C ILE A 129 5.74 4.68 -20.36
N ARG A 130 6.65 5.67 -20.44
CA ARG A 130 7.45 5.95 -21.65
C ARG A 130 8.68 5.06 -21.77
N LYS A 131 9.37 4.82 -20.67
CA LYS A 131 10.63 4.08 -20.59
C LYS A 131 10.71 3.39 -19.21
N PRO A 132 10.09 2.21 -19.08
CA PRO A 132 10.12 1.43 -17.85
C PRO A 132 11.55 1.19 -17.37
N TYR A 133 11.75 1.23 -16.06
CA TYR A 133 13.04 0.90 -15.42
C TYR A 133 14.25 1.71 -15.93
N ALA A 134 14.02 2.94 -16.43
CA ALA A 134 15.10 3.83 -16.84
C ALA A 134 16.06 4.12 -15.67
N PRO A 135 17.39 4.19 -15.88
CA PRO A 135 18.34 4.45 -14.81
C PRO A 135 18.00 5.70 -13.98
N ASN A 136 18.17 5.61 -12.67
CA ASN A 136 17.96 6.71 -11.72
C ASN A 136 19.17 6.89 -10.79
N ASN A 137 19.08 7.85 -9.87
CA ASN A 137 20.16 8.22 -8.97
C ASN A 137 20.01 7.60 -7.56
N LEU A 138 19.16 6.58 -7.41
CA LEU A 138 18.95 5.90 -6.14
C LEU A 138 19.92 4.71 -6.01
N THR A 139 20.34 4.42 -4.78
CA THR A 139 20.98 3.14 -4.50
C THR A 139 19.98 2.00 -4.67
N GLN A 140 20.47 0.77 -4.89
CA GLN A 140 19.61 -0.40 -5.00
C GLN A 140 18.70 -0.56 -3.77
N HIS A 141 19.23 -0.31 -2.57
CA HIS A 141 18.46 -0.37 -1.33
C HIS A 141 17.37 0.71 -1.28
N GLN A 142 17.69 1.96 -1.63
CA GLN A 142 16.68 3.03 -1.68
C GLN A 142 15.56 2.71 -2.69
N GLN A 143 15.89 2.16 -3.85
CA GLN A 143 14.89 1.76 -4.83
C GLN A 143 14.07 0.55 -4.37
N LYS A 144 14.68 -0.39 -3.63
CA LYS A 144 14.00 -1.59 -3.11
C LYS A 144 12.92 -1.27 -2.08
N ILE A 145 13.09 -0.23 -1.26
CA ILE A 145 12.08 0.15 -0.27
C ILE A 145 10.92 0.98 -0.86
N LEU A 146 10.97 1.32 -2.16
CA LEU A 146 9.91 2.04 -2.86
C LEU A 146 9.04 1.06 -3.63
N PHE A 147 7.74 1.33 -3.69
CA PHE A 147 6.77 0.56 -4.49
C PHE A 147 6.56 1.13 -5.90
N HIS A 148 7.40 2.09 -6.31
CA HIS A 148 7.43 2.65 -7.66
C HIS A 148 8.87 2.81 -8.14
N TRP A 149 9.06 2.75 -9.46
CA TRP A 149 10.35 3.07 -10.05
C TRP A 149 10.55 4.58 -10.10
N ALA A 150 11.54 5.10 -9.38
CA ALA A 150 11.78 6.54 -9.33
C ALA A 150 12.43 7.03 -10.64
N CYS A 151 11.99 8.17 -11.17
CA CYS A 151 12.73 8.85 -12.24
C CYS A 151 13.93 9.62 -11.65
N ARG A 152 14.95 9.85 -12.48
CA ARG A 152 16.28 10.38 -12.09
C ARG A 152 16.23 11.57 -11.12
N ASP A 153 15.34 12.53 -11.36
CA ASP A 153 15.31 13.82 -10.63
C ASP A 153 14.02 14.02 -9.81
N CYS A 154 13.36 12.93 -9.39
CA CYS A 154 12.10 13.02 -8.67
C CYS A 154 12.23 13.67 -7.28
N LYS A 155 11.75 14.91 -7.15
CA LYS A 155 11.76 15.67 -5.88
C LYS A 155 10.81 15.09 -4.83
N ILE A 156 9.65 14.59 -5.25
CA ILE A 156 8.68 13.95 -4.34
C ILE A 156 9.27 12.67 -3.74
N THR A 157 9.94 11.84 -4.56
CA THR A 157 10.60 10.64 -4.05
C THR A 157 11.69 11.01 -3.04
N ALA A 158 12.50 12.03 -3.34
CA ALA A 158 13.54 12.51 -2.42
C ALA A 158 12.95 12.94 -1.06
N SER A 159 11.78 13.60 -1.03
CA SER A 159 11.11 13.97 0.21
C SER A 159 10.45 12.79 0.94
N LEU A 160 10.01 11.74 0.23
CA LEU A 160 9.37 10.57 0.82
C LEU A 160 10.37 9.58 1.42
N LEU A 161 11.56 9.46 0.83
CA LEU A 161 12.57 8.46 1.18
C LEU A 161 12.92 8.40 2.67
N PRO A 162 13.13 9.53 3.38
CA PRO A 162 13.40 9.49 4.82
C PRO A 162 12.27 8.84 5.61
N ALA A 163 11.01 9.14 5.27
CA ALA A 163 9.85 8.58 5.97
C ALA A 163 9.68 7.08 5.70
N TYR A 164 9.84 6.68 4.43
CA TYR A 164 9.85 5.26 4.03
C TYR A 164 10.93 4.47 4.77
N LYS A 165 12.16 5.00 4.79
CA LYS A 165 13.30 4.37 5.49
C LYS A 165 13.03 4.23 6.99
N ARG A 166 12.50 5.24 7.66
CA ARG A 166 12.19 5.15 9.10
C ARG A 166 11.24 4.00 9.42
N ILE A 167 10.20 3.81 8.61
CA ILE A 167 9.24 2.71 8.80
C ILE A 167 9.90 1.37 8.48
N TYR A 168 10.62 1.27 7.35
CA TYR A 168 11.37 0.08 6.99
C TYR A 168 12.33 -0.35 8.12
N ASP A 169 13.17 0.57 8.59
CA ASP A 169 14.14 0.32 9.65
C ASP A 169 13.45 -0.02 11.00
N SER A 170 12.29 0.57 11.28
CA SER A 170 11.51 0.21 12.47
C SER A 170 10.97 -1.21 12.38
N LEU A 171 10.48 -1.62 11.22
CA LEU A 171 9.98 -2.96 11.00
C LEU A 171 11.11 -3.98 11.02
N ASP A 172 12.27 -3.67 10.45
CA ASP A 172 13.43 -4.57 10.43
C ASP A 172 13.93 -4.90 11.85
N ARG A 173 13.78 -3.96 12.79
CA ARG A 173 14.15 -4.14 14.21
C ARG A 173 13.09 -4.82 15.09
N CYS A 174 11.84 -4.89 14.64
CA CYS A 174 10.71 -5.46 15.39
C CYS A 174 10.57 -6.97 15.22
#